data_AF-A0A844ZEQ9-F1
#
_entry.id   AF-A0A844ZEQ9-F1
#
_cell.length_a   1.000
_cell.length_b   1.000
_cell.length_c   1.000
_cell.angle_alpha   90.00
_cell.angle_beta   90.00
_cell.angle_gamma   90.00
#
_symmetry.space_group_name_H-M   'P 1'
#
loop_
_entity.id
_entity.type
_entity.pdbx_description
1 polymer ?
#
loop_
_entity_poly.entity_id
_entity_poly.type
_entity_poly.pdbx_seq_one_letter_code
_entity_poly.pdbx_strand_id
1 'polypeptide(L)'
;MTRRPFLRLAAPLTLLALAACSPATEEALGDAEAGEEMIPVEPDGGTGAGAPPLPTDTQAEAEEFAQTMPNAIRGTWREDNLGRAPTAEDCNQTSTTNRNFGKVLTIREDGYSLFETGGDIIEVHNRTDEMIDATFNTSYGDRPSRARKDFALQPGGTLAVNNDDGDGRLSVTQYRRCRGEG
;
A
#
# COMPACT_ATOMS: atom_id res chain seq x y z
N MET A 1 9.65 -52.16 21.85
CA MET A 1 8.25 -52.63 21.92
C MET A 1 7.44 -51.42 22.39
N THR A 2 6.45 -50.82 21.70
CA THR A 2 5.41 -51.38 20.83
C THR A 2 4.86 -50.30 19.87
N ARG A 3 4.73 -50.71 18.60
CA ARG A 3 3.86 -50.32 17.46
C ARG A 3 3.10 -48.96 17.40
N ARG A 4 3.30 -48.32 16.23
CA ARG A 4 2.49 -47.33 15.45
C ARG A 4 1.02 -47.80 15.21
N PRO A 5 0.21 -47.17 14.32
CA PRO A 5 -0.12 -45.76 13.99
C PRO A 5 -1.66 -45.53 14.06
N PHE A 6 -2.22 -44.36 13.70
CA PHE A 6 -3.42 -44.29 12.82
C PHE A 6 -3.68 -42.84 12.35
N LEU A 7 -3.56 -42.65 11.04
CA LEU A 7 -4.14 -41.57 10.25
C LEU A 7 -5.67 -41.78 10.18
N ARG A 8 -6.49 -40.72 10.28
CA ARG A 8 -7.76 -40.64 9.53
C ARG A 8 -8.01 -39.21 9.03
N LEU A 9 -8.35 -39.17 7.75
CA LEU A 9 -8.63 -38.05 6.87
C LEU A 9 -10.13 -37.70 6.87
N ALA A 10 -10.46 -36.54 6.26
CA ALA A 10 -11.75 -36.08 5.70
C ALA A 10 -12.76 -35.40 6.65
N ALA A 11 -13.57 -34.40 6.27
CA ALA A 11 -13.62 -33.33 5.26
C ALA A 11 -14.91 -32.54 5.62
N PRO A 12 -14.99 -31.20 5.47
CA PRO A 12 -16.20 -30.45 5.80
C PRO A 12 -17.13 -30.34 4.57
N LEU A 13 -18.43 -30.63 4.76
CA LEU A 13 -19.51 -30.39 3.81
C LEU A 13 -20.36 -29.24 4.35
N THR A 14 -20.14 -28.03 3.85
CA THR A 14 -21.00 -26.87 4.09
C THR A 14 -21.66 -26.47 2.76
N LEU A 15 -22.97 -26.70 2.66
CA LEU A 15 -23.82 -26.26 1.56
C LEU A 15 -24.07 -24.75 1.66
N LEU A 16 -23.75 -24.01 0.59
CA LEU A 16 -24.24 -22.65 0.36
C LEU A 16 -25.66 -22.70 -0.20
N ALA A 17 -26.60 -22.01 0.45
CA ALA A 17 -27.88 -21.65 -0.11
C ALA A 17 -27.82 -20.16 -0.53
N LEU A 18 -27.76 -19.88 -1.84
CA LEU A 18 -28.01 -18.54 -2.37
C LEU A 18 -29.50 -18.42 -2.70
N ALA A 19 -30.21 -17.62 -1.90
CA ALA A 19 -31.55 -17.16 -2.20
C ALA A 19 -31.51 -16.03 -3.23
N ALA A 20 -32.41 -16.12 -4.21
CA ALA A 20 -32.62 -15.18 -5.29
C ALA A 20 -33.41 -13.94 -4.83
N CYS A 21 -33.10 -12.76 -5.40
CA CYS A 21 -34.09 -11.72 -5.67
C CYS A 21 -33.52 -10.64 -6.61
N SER A 22 -34.03 -10.59 -7.84
CA SER A 22 -34.24 -9.36 -8.58
C SER A 22 -35.75 -9.15 -8.68
N PRO A 23 -36.22 -7.90 -8.65
CA PRO A 23 -36.87 -7.43 -9.87
C PRO A 23 -36.43 -6.03 -10.30
N ALA A 24 -36.43 -5.87 -11.62
CA ALA A 24 -36.47 -4.60 -12.33
C ALA A 24 -37.84 -3.93 -12.13
N THR A 25 -37.88 -2.60 -12.10
CA THR A 25 -39.07 -1.81 -12.45
C THR A 25 -38.60 -0.45 -12.98
N GLU A 26 -38.96 -0.23 -14.23
CA GLU A 26 -38.95 1.01 -15.01
C GLU A 26 -39.77 2.09 -14.30
N GLU A 27 -39.51 3.39 -14.52
CA GLU A 27 -40.56 4.36 -14.91
C GLU A 27 -39.91 5.56 -15.61
N ALA A 28 -40.39 5.79 -16.83
CA ALA A 28 -40.14 6.95 -17.66
C ALA A 28 -41.32 7.92 -17.53
N LEU A 29 -41.04 9.22 -17.40
CA LEU A 29 -41.96 10.35 -17.66
C LEU A 29 -41.06 11.48 -18.17
N GLY A 30 -41.13 11.98 -19.40
CA GLY A 30 -42.32 12.53 -20.08
C GLY A 30 -42.39 14.04 -19.75
N ASP A 31 -41.65 14.88 -20.48
CA ASP A 31 -42.15 15.80 -21.54
C ASP A 31 -43.02 16.98 -21.02
N ALA A 32 -42.53 18.20 -21.23
CA ALA A 32 -43.35 19.39 -21.50
C ALA A 32 -42.48 20.55 -21.99
N GLU A 33 -42.54 20.78 -23.30
CA GLU A 33 -42.10 21.99 -24.01
C GLU A 33 -43.02 23.21 -23.74
N ALA A 34 -42.46 24.38 -24.06
CA ALA A 34 -43.12 25.61 -24.51
C ALA A 34 -43.62 26.66 -23.49
N GLY A 35 -43.09 27.88 -23.65
CA GLY A 35 -43.64 29.11 -23.08
C GLY A 35 -42.65 30.28 -23.07
N GLU A 36 -42.39 30.87 -24.23
CA GLU A 36 -41.72 32.18 -24.34
C GLU A 36 -42.65 33.29 -23.82
N GLU A 37 -42.31 33.89 -22.68
CA GLU A 37 -42.80 35.21 -22.29
C GLU A 37 -41.61 36.15 -22.08
N MET A 38 -41.58 37.23 -22.88
CA MET A 38 -40.57 38.27 -22.85
C MET A 38 -40.58 38.99 -21.50
N ILE A 39 -39.51 38.84 -20.72
CA ILE A 39 -39.36 39.53 -19.43
C ILE A 39 -38.83 40.97 -19.70
N PRO A 40 -39.50 42.03 -19.21
CA PRO A 40 -39.00 43.39 -19.31
C PRO A 40 -37.66 43.55 -18.58
N VAL A 41 -36.66 44.12 -19.25
CA VAL A 41 -35.41 44.55 -18.61
C VAL A 41 -35.57 45.98 -18.11
N GLU A 42 -35.63 46.17 -16.79
CA GLU A 42 -35.45 47.49 -16.18
C GLU A 42 -33.96 47.73 -15.87
N PRO A 43 -33.42 48.95 -16.15
CA PRO A 43 -32.02 49.27 -15.95
C PRO A 43 -31.72 49.84 -14.55
N ASP A 44 -30.48 49.58 -14.14
CA ASP A 44 -29.64 50.28 -13.15
C ASP A 44 -30.07 50.32 -11.67
N GLY A 45 -29.18 49.81 -10.81
CA GLY A 45 -29.13 50.26 -9.42
C GLY A 45 -28.59 49.27 -8.41
N GLY A 46 -27.32 48.86 -8.53
CA GLY A 46 -26.69 48.06 -7.48
C GLY A 46 -25.18 48.17 -7.53
N THR A 47 -24.61 49.15 -6.82
CA THR A 47 -23.19 49.13 -6.45
C THR A 47 -23.00 47.99 -5.45
N GLY A 48 -22.96 46.76 -5.95
CA GLY A 48 -22.44 45.63 -5.21
C GLY A 48 -20.95 45.87 -5.06
N ALA A 49 -20.55 46.55 -3.97
CA ALA A 49 -19.19 46.48 -3.48
C ALA A 49 -18.86 44.99 -3.40
N GLY A 50 -18.02 44.53 -4.32
CA GLY A 50 -17.63 43.13 -4.39
C GLY A 50 -17.19 42.72 -3.01
N ALA A 51 -17.90 41.74 -2.43
CA ALA A 51 -17.37 41.05 -1.27
C ALA A 51 -15.92 40.67 -1.62
N PRO A 52 -14.95 40.92 -0.73
CA PRO A 52 -13.60 40.42 -0.98
C PRO A 52 -13.74 38.93 -1.29
N PRO A 53 -12.97 38.40 -2.26
CA PRO A 53 -12.99 36.96 -2.49
C PRO A 53 -12.81 36.28 -1.14
N LEU A 54 -13.69 35.32 -0.84
CA LEU A 54 -13.47 34.45 0.32
C LEU A 54 -12.01 34.01 0.25
N PRO A 55 -11.26 34.03 1.37
CA PRO A 55 -9.95 33.40 1.36
C PRO A 55 -10.19 32.02 0.78
N THR A 56 -9.57 31.75 -0.36
CA THR A 56 -9.64 30.43 -0.95
C THR A 56 -9.02 29.58 0.14
N ASP A 57 -9.86 28.87 0.89
CA ASP A 57 -9.43 27.88 1.85
C ASP A 57 -8.35 27.13 1.14
N THR A 58 -7.15 27.28 1.69
CA THR A 58 -5.92 26.66 1.24
C THR A 58 -6.30 25.27 0.76
N GLN A 59 -6.43 25.08 -0.55
CA GLN A 59 -6.17 23.78 -1.12
C GLN A 59 -4.75 23.56 -0.65
N ALA A 60 -4.59 22.75 0.40
CA ALA A 60 -3.30 22.30 0.84
C ALA A 60 -2.63 21.85 -0.46
N GLU A 61 -1.64 22.63 -0.91
CA GLU A 61 -0.78 22.21 -1.99
C GLU A 61 -0.38 20.80 -1.60
N ALA A 62 -0.74 19.81 -2.41
CA ALA A 62 -0.45 18.42 -2.12
C ALA A 62 1.03 18.38 -1.78
N GLU A 63 1.37 18.08 -0.52
CA GLU A 63 2.74 18.13 -0.07
C GLU A 63 3.55 17.21 -0.98
N GLU A 64 4.40 17.80 -1.83
CA GLU A 64 5.14 17.03 -2.81
C GLU A 64 6.26 16.30 -2.06
N PHE A 65 6.01 15.04 -1.73
CA PHE A 65 6.99 14.21 -1.05
C PHE A 65 8.18 13.93 -1.98
N ALA A 66 9.39 13.92 -1.40
CA ALA A 66 10.56 13.42 -2.11
C ALA A 66 10.34 11.97 -2.56
N GLN A 67 10.54 11.70 -3.86
CA GLN A 67 10.34 10.38 -4.48
C GLN A 67 11.48 9.40 -4.20
N THR A 68 11.87 9.27 -2.92
CA THR A 68 12.98 8.42 -2.47
C THR A 68 12.69 7.79 -1.10
N MET A 69 13.26 6.61 -0.86
CA MET A 69 13.27 5.99 0.46
C MET A 69 13.95 6.90 1.50
N PRO A 70 13.39 7.05 2.71
CA PRO A 70 14.03 7.78 3.81
C PRO A 70 15.39 7.20 4.19
N ASN A 71 16.37 8.06 4.46
CA ASN A 71 17.74 7.63 4.77
C ASN A 71 17.81 6.71 5.99
N ALA A 72 16.97 6.93 7.01
CA ALA A 72 16.99 6.12 8.23
C ALA A 72 16.64 4.65 7.97
N ILE A 73 15.80 4.35 6.97
CA ILE A 73 15.37 2.97 6.66
C ILE A 73 16.21 2.27 5.59
N ARG A 74 17.06 3.00 4.85
CA ARG A 74 17.96 2.41 3.83
C ARG A 74 18.91 1.39 4.44
N GLY A 75 19.39 0.45 3.63
CA GLY A 75 20.37 -0.58 4.03
C GLY A 75 19.77 -1.99 4.04
N THR A 76 20.48 -2.92 4.68
CA THR A 76 20.14 -4.35 4.68
C THR A 76 19.47 -4.76 5.98
N TRP A 77 18.45 -5.61 5.86
CA TRP A 77 17.55 -6.01 6.94
C TRP A 77 17.25 -7.50 6.86
N ARG A 78 17.25 -8.20 7.99
CA ARG A 78 16.93 -9.64 8.09
C ARG A 78 15.59 -9.81 8.78
N GLU A 79 14.69 -10.63 8.21
CA GLU A 79 13.38 -10.94 8.81
C GLU A 79 13.55 -11.36 10.28
N ASP A 80 12.75 -10.78 11.19
CA ASP A 80 12.86 -10.97 12.63
C ASP A 80 12.18 -12.26 13.09
N ASN A 81 12.81 -13.39 12.75
CA ASN A 81 12.32 -14.72 13.12
C ASN A 81 13.38 -15.59 13.81
N LEU A 82 14.52 -14.99 14.18
CA LEU A 82 15.66 -15.70 14.78
C LEU A 82 15.61 -15.77 16.31
N GLY A 83 14.82 -14.92 16.97
CA GLY A 83 14.83 -14.77 18.43
C GLY A 83 16.13 -14.18 19.00
N ARG A 84 17.02 -13.69 18.13
CA ARG A 84 18.30 -13.05 18.44
C ARG A 84 18.66 -12.01 17.38
N ALA A 85 19.65 -11.17 17.65
CA ALA A 85 20.20 -10.28 16.64
C ALA A 85 20.78 -11.08 15.44
N PRO A 86 20.61 -10.61 14.20
CA PRO A 86 21.24 -11.21 13.02
C PRO A 86 22.76 -11.17 13.11
N THR A 87 23.42 -12.25 12.69
CA THR A 87 24.86 -12.29 12.42
C THR A 87 25.13 -11.92 10.96
N ALA A 88 26.40 -11.69 10.61
CA ALA A 88 26.80 -11.47 9.21
C ALA A 88 26.36 -12.64 8.30
N GLU A 89 26.43 -13.87 8.80
CA GLU A 89 26.03 -15.05 8.04
C GLU A 89 24.49 -15.12 7.82
N ASP A 90 23.68 -14.63 8.76
CA ASP A 90 22.21 -14.56 8.58
C ASP A 90 21.80 -13.51 7.54
N CYS A 91 22.66 -12.50 7.34
CA CYS A 91 22.46 -11.41 6.39
C CYS A 91 23.06 -11.72 5.01
N ASN A 92 23.85 -12.79 4.89
CA ASN A 92 24.46 -13.18 3.63
C ASN A 92 23.46 -13.98 2.75
N GLN A 93 22.90 -13.33 1.73
CA GLN A 93 22.03 -13.98 0.75
C GLN A 93 22.77 -14.90 -0.22
N THR A 94 24.10 -14.77 -0.39
CA THR A 94 24.88 -15.60 -1.33
C THR A 94 25.43 -16.87 -0.67
N SER A 95 25.00 -17.17 0.56
CA SER A 95 25.37 -18.39 1.27
C SER A 95 25.10 -19.63 0.42
N THR A 96 26.07 -20.53 0.34
CA THR A 96 26.00 -21.81 -0.39
C THR A 96 24.87 -22.73 0.08
N THR A 97 24.30 -22.45 1.26
CA THR A 97 23.20 -23.22 1.84
C THR A 97 21.81 -22.73 1.42
N ASN A 98 21.71 -21.60 0.70
CA ASN A 98 20.46 -20.93 0.32
C ASN A 98 19.50 -20.60 1.48
N ARG A 99 19.93 -20.76 2.74
CA ARG A 99 19.07 -20.66 3.94
C ARG A 99 18.49 -19.27 4.20
N ASN A 100 19.06 -18.23 3.58
CA ASN A 100 18.65 -16.84 3.76
C ASN A 100 17.88 -16.27 2.55
N PHE A 101 17.63 -17.08 1.52
CA PHE A 101 16.87 -16.64 0.35
C PHE A 101 15.46 -16.22 0.77
N GLY A 102 15.02 -15.06 0.29
CA GLY A 102 13.72 -14.48 0.63
C GLY A 102 13.60 -13.99 2.07
N LYS A 103 14.70 -13.90 2.83
CA LYS A 103 14.71 -13.45 4.23
C LYS A 103 15.48 -12.17 4.50
N VAL A 104 16.21 -11.68 3.50
CA VAL A 104 17.02 -10.47 3.61
C VAL A 104 16.51 -9.43 2.63
N LEU A 105 16.05 -8.33 3.17
CA LEU A 105 15.55 -7.16 2.47
C LEU A 105 16.67 -6.13 2.34
N THR A 106 16.85 -5.56 1.16
CA THR A 106 17.73 -4.41 0.93
C THR A 106 16.88 -3.23 0.48
N ILE A 107 17.00 -2.12 1.20
CA ILE A 107 16.34 -0.85 0.88
C ILE A 107 17.40 0.09 0.32
N ARG A 108 17.19 0.49 -0.94
CA ARG A 108 18.01 1.45 -1.68
C ARG A 108 17.36 2.83 -1.62
N GLU A 109 17.94 3.82 -2.29
CA GLU A 109 17.34 5.15 -2.41
C GLU A 109 16.02 5.14 -3.19
N ASP A 110 16.00 4.37 -4.26
CA ASP A 110 14.98 4.35 -5.30
C ASP A 110 13.97 3.21 -5.12
N GLY A 111 14.14 2.33 -4.14
CA GLY A 111 13.31 1.14 -4.02
C GLY A 111 13.83 0.11 -3.04
N TYR A 112 13.39 -1.13 -3.23
CA TYR A 112 13.81 -2.26 -2.40
C TYR A 112 14.03 -3.54 -3.23
N SER A 113 14.73 -4.50 -2.65
CA SER A 113 14.85 -5.86 -3.17
C SER A 113 14.79 -6.89 -2.04
N LEU A 114 14.08 -7.99 -2.29
CA LEU A 114 13.91 -9.12 -1.40
C LEU A 114 13.85 -10.39 -2.27
N PHE A 115 15.01 -11.01 -2.49
CA PHE A 115 15.15 -12.16 -3.40
C PHE A 115 14.52 -11.89 -4.78
N GLU A 116 13.79 -12.85 -5.36
CA GLU A 116 13.03 -12.75 -6.63
C GLU A 116 11.92 -11.68 -6.62
N THR A 117 11.77 -10.94 -5.53
CA THR A 117 10.82 -9.84 -5.40
C THR A 117 11.54 -8.52 -5.16
N GLY A 118 10.91 -7.42 -5.56
CA GLY A 118 11.49 -6.09 -5.43
C GLY A 118 10.68 -5.09 -6.23
N GLY A 119 11.01 -3.82 -6.07
CA GLY A 119 10.42 -2.76 -6.88
C GLY A 119 11.08 -1.42 -6.64
N ASP A 120 10.95 -0.57 -7.66
CA ASP A 120 11.40 0.82 -7.62
C ASP A 120 10.18 1.73 -7.39
N ILE A 121 10.39 2.82 -6.66
CA ILE A 121 9.35 3.80 -6.33
C ILE A 121 8.82 4.41 -7.62
N ILE A 122 7.50 4.47 -7.75
CA ILE A 122 6.83 5.23 -8.82
C ILE A 122 5.95 6.36 -8.28
N GLU A 123 5.51 6.26 -7.03
CA GLU A 123 4.66 7.28 -6.41
C GLU A 123 4.79 7.19 -4.89
N VAL A 124 4.95 8.33 -4.23
CA VAL A 124 4.98 8.45 -2.76
C VAL A 124 3.70 9.13 -2.27
N HIS A 125 2.97 8.45 -1.38
CA HIS A 125 1.71 8.90 -0.81
C HIS A 125 1.87 9.59 0.54
N ASN A 126 2.88 9.17 1.30
CA ASN A 126 3.25 9.76 2.58
C ASN A 126 4.72 9.44 2.92
N ARG A 127 5.40 10.36 3.61
CA ARG A 127 6.81 10.19 3.97
C ARG A 127 7.20 10.99 5.21
N THR A 128 8.02 10.38 6.05
CA THR A 128 8.81 11.04 7.09
C THR A 128 10.28 10.58 6.99
N ASP A 129 11.14 10.98 7.92
CA ASP A 129 12.52 10.49 7.96
C ASP A 129 12.62 8.98 8.30
N GLU A 130 11.56 8.41 8.88
CA GLU A 130 11.52 7.05 9.42
C GLU A 130 10.46 6.15 8.74
N MET A 131 9.62 6.71 7.87
CA MET A 131 8.52 6.00 7.24
C MET A 131 8.29 6.46 5.81
N ILE A 132 7.83 5.53 4.96
CA ILE A 132 7.30 5.82 3.64
C ILE A 132 6.13 4.89 3.32
N ASP A 133 5.08 5.46 2.74
CA ASP A 133 3.99 4.77 2.06
C ASP A 133 4.07 5.14 0.58
N ALA A 134 4.29 4.13 -0.27
CA ALA A 134 4.55 4.33 -1.68
C ALA A 134 4.00 3.20 -2.55
N THR A 135 3.70 3.53 -3.80
CA THR A 135 3.50 2.54 -4.86
C THR A 135 4.84 2.24 -5.50
N PHE A 136 5.12 0.95 -5.68
CA PHE A 136 6.32 0.43 -6.33
C PHE A 136 5.97 -0.22 -7.66
N ASN A 137 6.82 -0.02 -8.67
CA ASN A 137 6.84 -0.83 -9.88
C ASN A 137 7.54 -2.16 -9.56
N THR A 138 6.76 -3.22 -9.43
CA THR A 138 7.23 -4.56 -9.10
C THR A 138 7.14 -5.45 -10.34
N SER A 139 7.93 -6.51 -10.41
CA SER A 139 7.75 -7.56 -11.43
C SER A 139 7.45 -8.90 -10.77
N TYR A 140 6.53 -9.65 -11.38
CA TYR A 140 6.35 -11.07 -11.08
C TYR A 140 6.48 -11.86 -12.39
N GLY A 141 7.61 -12.57 -12.54
CA GLY A 141 8.03 -13.08 -13.83
C GLY A 141 8.20 -11.95 -14.85
N ASP A 142 7.68 -12.13 -16.06
CA ASP A 142 7.80 -11.16 -17.16
C ASP A 142 6.71 -10.07 -17.17
N ARG A 143 5.83 -10.03 -16.16
CA ARG A 143 4.71 -9.08 -16.14
C ARG A 143 5.00 -7.92 -15.19
N PRO A 144 4.99 -6.67 -15.69
CA PRO A 144 5.03 -5.51 -14.81
C PRO A 144 3.76 -5.50 -13.94
N SER A 145 3.96 -5.17 -12.68
CA SER A 145 2.94 -5.12 -11.64
C SER A 145 3.17 -3.89 -10.77
N ARG A 146 2.19 -3.58 -9.92
CA ARG A 146 2.31 -2.50 -8.95
C ARG A 146 1.89 -3.03 -7.59
N ALA A 147 2.59 -2.59 -6.55
CA ALA A 147 2.22 -2.89 -5.18
C ALA A 147 2.39 -1.64 -4.32
N ARG A 148 1.39 -1.34 -3.50
CA ARG A 148 1.51 -0.33 -2.45
C ARG A 148 2.11 -1.00 -1.21
N LYS A 149 3.08 -0.33 -0.58
CA LYS A 149 3.72 -0.82 0.64
C LYS A 149 4.06 0.31 1.57
N ASP A 150 3.96 -0.01 2.86
CA ASP A 150 4.42 0.86 3.93
C ASP A 150 5.70 0.29 4.53
N PHE A 151 6.72 1.13 4.67
CA PHE A 151 7.94 0.83 5.39
C PHE A 151 8.04 1.80 6.55
N ALA A 152 8.14 1.30 7.78
CA ALA A 152 8.23 2.14 8.97
C ALA A 152 9.26 1.61 9.96
N LEU A 153 10.21 2.47 10.35
CA LEU A 153 11.09 2.19 11.46
C LEU A 153 10.29 2.27 12.77
N GLN A 154 10.33 1.21 13.56
CA GLN A 154 9.61 1.13 14.81
C GLN A 154 10.47 1.59 16.00
N PRO A 155 9.84 2.05 17.09
CA PRO A 155 10.51 2.20 18.38
C PRO A 155 11.15 0.87 18.79
N GLY A 156 12.49 0.85 18.92
CA GLY A 156 13.27 -0.37 19.15
C GLY A 156 14.17 -0.78 17.98
N GLY A 157 14.09 -0.08 16.84
CA GLY A 157 15.02 -0.22 15.72
C GLY A 157 14.73 -1.40 14.78
N THR A 158 13.55 -2.01 14.89
CA THR A 158 13.02 -2.94 13.88
C THR A 158 12.34 -2.18 12.76
N LEU A 159 12.36 -2.72 11.56
CA LEU A 159 11.63 -2.21 10.42
C LEU A 159 10.37 -3.07 10.22
N ALA A 160 9.20 -2.43 10.22
CA ALA A 160 7.96 -3.06 9.80
C ALA A 160 7.72 -2.77 8.31
N VAL A 161 7.39 -3.81 7.56
CA VAL A 161 6.95 -3.70 6.17
C VAL A 161 5.55 -4.26 6.04
N ASN A 162 4.61 -3.42 5.63
CA ASN A 162 3.23 -3.79 5.38
C ASN A 162 3.02 -3.93 3.87
N ASN A 163 2.40 -5.03 3.46
CA ASN A 163 1.93 -5.21 2.09
C ASN A 163 0.46 -4.84 2.06
N ASP A 164 0.11 -3.77 1.35
CA ASP A 164 -1.29 -3.47 1.04
C ASP A 164 -1.65 -4.21 -0.25
N ASP A 165 -2.20 -5.41 -0.08
CA ASP A 165 -2.69 -6.25 -1.18
C ASP A 165 -4.12 -5.84 -1.62
N GLY A 166 -4.68 -4.76 -1.06
CA GLY A 166 -5.99 -4.20 -1.44
C GLY A 166 -7.20 -4.99 -0.94
N ASP A 167 -7.01 -6.07 -0.17
CA ASP A 167 -8.07 -6.90 0.42
C ASP A 167 -8.39 -6.53 1.88
N GLY A 168 -7.74 -5.49 2.41
CA GLY A 168 -7.89 -5.03 3.78
C GLY A 168 -7.18 -5.89 4.83
N ARG A 169 -6.46 -6.96 4.45
CA ARG A 169 -5.68 -7.76 5.38
C ARG A 169 -4.28 -7.18 5.52
N LEU A 170 -3.98 -6.68 6.72
CA LEU A 170 -2.63 -6.23 7.05
C LEU A 170 -1.70 -7.45 7.19
N SER A 171 -0.77 -7.59 6.26
CA SER A 171 0.33 -8.57 6.33
C SER A 171 1.63 -7.82 6.63
N VAL A 172 1.96 -7.74 7.92
CA VAL A 172 3.16 -7.05 8.39
C VAL A 172 4.29 -8.05 8.61
N THR A 173 5.43 -7.81 7.94
CA THR A 173 6.68 -8.52 8.19
C THR A 173 7.64 -7.62 8.95
N GLN A 174 8.23 -8.15 10.03
CA GLN A 174 9.21 -7.44 10.84
C GLN A 174 10.63 -7.81 10.43
N TYR A 175 11.53 -6.84 10.46
CA TYR A 175 12.93 -7.02 10.15
C TYR A 175 13.84 -6.37 11.19
N ARG A 176 15.00 -6.97 11.42
CA ARG A 176 16.11 -6.40 12.19
C ARG A 176 17.21 -5.94 11.26
N ARG A 177 17.84 -4.81 11.59
CA ARG A 177 18.98 -4.28 10.84
C ARG A 177 20.09 -5.32 10.77
N CYS A 178 20.58 -5.60 9.56
CA CYS A 178 21.87 -6.24 9.40
C CYS A 178 22.94 -5.23 9.78
N ARG A 179 23.89 -5.62 10.63
CA ARG A 179 25.06 -4.76 10.85
C ARG A 179 25.83 -4.72 9.54
N GLY A 180 26.10 -3.52 9.03
CA GLY A 180 27.05 -3.35 7.96
C GLY A 180 28.40 -3.87 8.44
N GLU A 181 29.10 -4.62 7.59
CA GLU A 181 30.55 -4.65 7.69
C GLU A 181 30.99 -3.20 7.48
N GLY A 182 31.59 -2.61 8.53
CA GLY A 182 32.23 -1.29 8.40
C GLY A 182 33.44 -1.36 7.48
#